data_AF-G9NPY1-F1
#
_entry.id   AF-G9NPY1-F1
#
_cell.length_a   1.000
_cell.length_b   1.000
_cell.length_c   1.000
_cell.angle_alpha   90.00
_cell.angle_beta   90.00
_cell.angle_gamma   90.00
#
_symmetry.space_group_name_H-M   'P 1'
#
loop_
_entity.id
_entity.type
_entity.pdbx_description
1 polymer ?
#
loop_
_entity_poly.entity_id
_entity_poly.type
_entity_poly.pdbx_seq_one_letter_code
_entity_poly.pdbx_strand_id
1 'polypeptide(L)'
;MDNAALEAGRLSPVVKRQENDCLVTMEGLNPERARRLLAPRSPSMSPNNVSVGPRKTGSNNIALGRPGAQKSTGIKKECSPSRPPLMRIPKPASPVVAGAKRPRDHLDEPQEPHLRRQWPPNSPVFLSPPPPNPHIVYLESLLQPHCLLLTLRSRLGDGSQALSTQYRSVTKAGLLLGEAIQSQLDLPILRLPAPAKVIGGLEGTIEGEFLEDIWYNLTPQAKYSYARQLRHVLNSMRLNMAQTRSTATPQAKGNMLGSAFAGPFSLMLDQHAHQTYWAVHPKPTCEEFVAFLTWSFVASVPASVAAAVASQFRSDHAVRFTHGELSPKNIVVRNSKIVCILGWDRGGWYPEWWEYVKFFEARTGPENQDWYDYATHIFVDTFQTELAAYQGIARCQSS
;
A
#
# COMPACT_ATOMS: atom_id res chain seq x y z
N MET A 1 39.41 -1.75 -20.43
CA MET A 1 39.14 -0.80 -21.51
C MET A 1 38.62 -1.58 -22.71
N ASP A 2 37.37 -1.43 -23.18
CA ASP A 2 36.18 -0.79 -22.58
C ASP A 2 34.88 -1.36 -23.17
N ASN A 3 33.78 -1.17 -22.44
CA ASN A 3 32.38 -1.10 -22.90
C ASN A 3 31.89 -2.08 -24.00
N ALA A 4 31.43 -3.25 -23.57
CA ALA A 4 30.52 -4.12 -24.34
C ALA A 4 29.36 -4.68 -23.48
N ALA A 5 28.93 -3.93 -22.45
CA ALA A 5 27.98 -4.40 -21.42
C ALA A 5 26.94 -3.32 -21.06
N LEU A 6 26.09 -2.93 -22.01
CA LEU A 6 25.04 -1.92 -21.77
C LEU A 6 23.79 -2.06 -22.67
N GLU A 7 23.41 -3.29 -23.02
CA GLU A 7 22.08 -3.64 -23.53
C GLU A 7 21.34 -4.45 -22.44
N ALA A 8 20.90 -3.75 -21.39
CA ALA A 8 20.00 -4.34 -20.39
C ALA A 8 18.60 -4.47 -21.00
N GLY A 9 17.92 -5.60 -20.73
CA GLY A 9 16.67 -5.96 -21.41
C GLY A 9 15.57 -4.91 -21.29
N ARG A 10 14.70 -4.84 -22.32
CA ARG A 10 13.57 -3.90 -22.38
C ARG A 10 12.57 -4.14 -21.24
N LEU A 11 12.71 -3.33 -20.19
CA LEU A 11 11.79 -3.18 -19.08
C LEU A 11 11.24 -1.76 -19.14
N SER A 12 10.03 -1.59 -19.65
CA SER A 12 9.37 -0.27 -19.70
C SER A 12 9.03 0.21 -18.28
N PRO A 13 9.18 1.52 -17.99
CA PRO A 13 9.62 1.95 -16.67
C PRO A 13 8.55 1.96 -15.58
N VAL A 14 9.04 2.04 -14.34
CA VAL A 14 8.24 2.30 -13.12
C VAL A 14 7.34 3.51 -13.34
N VAL A 15 6.02 3.30 -13.29
CA VAL A 15 5.03 4.37 -13.16
C VAL A 15 5.14 4.93 -11.74
N LYS A 16 6.06 5.89 -11.55
CA LYS A 16 6.10 6.72 -10.35
C LYS A 16 4.84 7.56 -10.33
N ARG A 17 3.87 7.17 -9.49
CA ARG A 17 2.58 7.84 -9.33
C ARG A 17 2.79 9.25 -8.76
N GLN A 18 3.00 10.24 -9.61
CA GLN A 18 2.99 11.65 -9.18
C GLN A 18 1.54 12.06 -8.90
N GLU A 19 1.34 12.73 -7.77
CA GLU A 19 0.03 13.35 -7.43
C GLU A 19 -0.33 14.48 -8.42
N ASN A 20 0.63 14.92 -9.24
CA ASN A 20 0.50 16.00 -10.21
C ASN A 20 -0.12 15.62 -11.56
N ASP A 21 -0.32 14.34 -11.91
CA ASP A 21 -0.81 13.97 -13.26
C ASP A 21 -2.21 14.55 -13.55
N CYS A 22 -3.03 14.80 -12.53
CA CYS A 22 -4.32 15.50 -12.66
C CYS A 22 -4.18 16.97 -13.11
N LEU A 23 -3.00 17.58 -13.06
CA LEU A 23 -2.74 18.94 -13.56
C LEU A 23 -2.49 18.96 -15.07
N VAL A 24 -2.03 17.85 -15.67
CA VAL A 24 -1.72 17.77 -17.11
C VAL A 24 -2.99 17.85 -17.95
N THR A 25 -4.12 17.36 -17.42
CA THR A 25 -5.43 17.36 -18.10
C THR A 25 -6.30 18.59 -17.81
N MET A 26 -5.73 19.70 -17.29
CA MET A 26 -6.48 20.94 -17.00
C MET A 26 -5.98 22.15 -17.81
N GLU A 27 -5.87 21.99 -19.13
CA GLU A 27 -5.63 23.11 -20.05
C GLU A 27 -6.70 24.21 -19.88
N GLY A 28 -6.27 25.47 -19.87
CA GLY A 28 -7.15 26.64 -19.71
C GLY A 28 -7.36 27.14 -18.27
N LEU A 29 -6.93 26.41 -17.24
CA LEU A 29 -6.97 26.86 -15.84
C LEU A 29 -5.66 27.53 -15.40
N ASN A 30 -5.76 28.72 -14.78
CA ASN A 30 -4.61 29.39 -14.18
C ASN A 30 -3.99 28.50 -13.07
N PRO A 31 -2.68 28.24 -13.08
CA PRO A 31 -2.04 27.27 -12.18
C PRO A 31 -2.18 27.62 -10.70
N GLU A 32 -2.20 28.91 -10.34
CA GLU A 32 -2.42 29.35 -8.95
C GLU A 32 -3.89 29.22 -8.52
N ARG A 33 -4.83 29.19 -9.47
CA ARG A 33 -6.23 28.85 -9.19
C ARG A 33 -6.40 27.34 -8.99
N ALA A 34 -5.72 26.51 -9.79
CA ALA A 34 -5.69 25.06 -9.62
C ALA A 34 -5.09 24.66 -8.27
N ARG A 35 -3.93 25.23 -7.90
CA ARG A 35 -3.28 25.01 -6.58
C ARG A 35 -4.20 25.37 -5.40
N ARG A 36 -4.93 26.49 -5.48
CA ARG A 36 -5.88 26.90 -4.42
C ARG A 36 -7.12 26.01 -4.29
N LEU A 37 -7.47 25.23 -5.32
CA LEU A 37 -8.57 24.26 -5.25
C LEU A 37 -8.13 22.91 -4.68
N LEU A 38 -6.84 22.57 -4.78
CA LEU A 38 -6.25 21.32 -4.27
C LEU A 38 -5.69 21.46 -2.84
N ALA A 39 -5.56 22.67 -2.31
CA ALA A 39 -5.14 22.91 -0.94
C ALA A 39 -6.23 22.47 0.07
N PRO A 40 -5.89 21.68 1.10
CA PRO A 40 -6.84 21.35 2.18
C PRO A 40 -7.38 22.61 2.84
N ARG A 41 -8.70 22.67 3.04
CA ARG A 41 -9.33 23.79 3.76
C ARG A 41 -9.05 23.66 5.25
N SER A 42 -8.19 24.53 5.78
CA SER A 42 -8.07 24.75 7.23
C SER A 42 -9.46 25.04 7.83
N PRO A 43 -9.76 24.54 9.05
CA PRO A 43 -11.07 24.75 9.68
C PRO A 43 -11.38 26.25 9.83
N SER A 44 -12.64 26.62 9.57
CA SER A 44 -13.08 28.01 9.53
C SER A 44 -13.06 28.68 10.90
N MET A 45 -12.23 29.70 11.05
CA MET A 45 -12.31 30.62 12.19
C MET A 45 -13.56 31.50 12.10
N SER A 46 -14.20 31.74 13.24
CA SER A 46 -15.46 32.49 13.35
C SER A 46 -15.31 33.96 12.92
N PRO A 47 -16.37 34.59 12.35
CA PRO A 47 -16.29 35.97 11.87
C PRO A 47 -16.30 36.98 13.02
N ASN A 48 -15.14 37.53 13.34
CA ASN A 48 -15.01 38.71 14.21
C ASN A 48 -14.82 39.99 13.37
N ASN A 49 -15.49 41.07 13.79
CA ASN A 49 -15.57 42.31 13.03
C ASN A 49 -14.21 42.99 12.78
N VAL A 50 -13.90 43.26 11.51
CA VAL A 50 -12.73 44.05 11.12
C VAL A 50 -13.13 45.51 10.96
N SER A 51 -12.80 46.35 11.94
CA SER A 51 -12.76 47.81 11.78
C SER A 51 -11.35 48.22 11.35
N VAL A 52 -11.23 49.03 10.30
CA VAL A 52 -9.93 49.38 9.69
C VAL A 52 -9.38 50.67 10.29
N GLY A 53 -8.35 50.54 11.13
CA GLY A 53 -7.52 51.65 11.63
C GLY A 53 -6.18 51.77 10.88
N PRO A 54 -5.58 52.98 10.77
CA PRO A 54 -4.48 53.23 9.84
C PRO A 54 -3.11 52.71 10.31
N ARG A 55 -2.28 52.31 9.34
CA ARG A 55 -0.86 51.96 9.51
C ARG A 55 -0.02 53.14 10.02
N LYS A 56 0.96 52.87 10.88
CA LYS A 56 2.18 53.67 11.04
C LYS A 56 3.42 52.77 11.09
N THR A 57 4.57 53.36 10.77
CA THR A 57 5.88 52.72 10.58
C THR A 57 6.88 53.17 11.65
N GLY A 58 8.01 52.48 11.76
CA GLY A 58 9.21 53.02 12.42
C GLY A 58 9.94 52.04 13.34
N SER A 59 11.26 51.94 13.16
CA SER A 59 12.19 51.28 14.08
C SER A 59 12.68 52.27 15.15
N ASN A 60 12.93 51.82 16.39
CA ASN A 60 14.28 51.87 17.01
C ASN A 60 14.29 51.60 18.54
N ASN A 61 15.25 50.75 18.92
CA ASN A 61 16.11 50.74 20.12
C ASN A 61 15.92 51.75 21.28
N ILE A 62 16.17 51.23 22.50
CA ILE A 62 16.79 51.90 23.69
C ILE A 62 15.94 52.94 24.46
N ALA A 63 16.01 53.11 25.79
CA ALA A 63 16.26 52.20 26.93
C ALA A 63 15.95 52.95 28.26
N LEU A 64 15.87 52.21 29.39
CA LEU A 64 15.94 52.67 30.80
C LEU A 64 14.78 53.56 31.35
N GLY A 65 14.37 53.30 32.61
CA GLY A 65 13.34 54.08 33.30
C GLY A 65 12.67 53.41 34.52
N ARG A 66 13.38 53.34 35.66
CA ARG A 66 12.85 53.05 37.02
C ARG A 66 13.26 54.23 37.93
N PRO A 67 12.66 54.50 39.12
CA PRO A 67 12.19 53.51 40.09
C PRO A 67 10.88 53.85 40.87
N GLY A 68 10.52 52.97 41.82
CA GLY A 68 9.36 53.10 42.72
C GLY A 68 8.82 51.72 43.13
N ALA A 69 9.21 50.99 44.18
CA ALA A 69 9.91 51.22 45.46
C ALA A 69 9.01 50.84 46.65
N GLN A 70 8.96 49.56 47.01
CA GLN A 70 8.74 49.09 48.38
C GLN A 70 9.35 47.69 48.58
N LYS A 71 9.75 47.37 49.82
CA LYS A 71 10.30 46.06 50.28
C LYS A 71 9.31 45.49 51.31
N SER A 72 9.23 44.17 51.55
CA SER A 72 10.20 43.34 52.27
C SER A 72 9.60 41.91 52.43
N THR A 73 10.22 40.84 52.96
CA THR A 73 11.45 40.55 53.75
C THR A 73 12.07 39.19 53.31
N GLY A 74 13.29 38.83 53.75
CA GLY A 74 13.88 37.46 53.64
C GLY A 74 14.55 37.13 52.28
N ILE A 75 15.88 37.10 52.02
CA ILE A 75 17.08 36.58 52.72
C ILE A 75 17.08 35.03 52.80
N LYS A 76 18.01 34.22 52.25
CA LYS A 76 19.24 34.28 51.36
C LYS A 76 19.47 32.81 50.86
N LYS A 77 20.27 32.39 49.87
CA LYS A 77 21.14 32.93 48.78
C LYS A 77 21.16 31.82 47.66
N GLU A 78 21.37 32.08 46.36
CA GLU A 78 22.66 32.16 45.60
C GLU A 78 23.69 31.02 45.88
N CYS A 79 24.39 30.42 44.89
CA CYS A 79 24.44 30.71 43.43
C CYS A 79 24.90 29.49 42.58
N SER A 80 24.75 29.60 41.27
CA SER A 80 25.58 28.92 40.24
C SER A 80 25.92 29.97 39.19
N PRO A 81 27.16 30.02 38.64
CA PRO A 81 27.34 29.41 37.30
C PRO A 81 28.78 28.98 36.94
N SER A 82 28.93 28.59 35.67
CA SER A 82 30.16 28.65 34.82
C SER A 82 31.06 27.41 34.74
N ARG A 83 31.69 27.28 33.56
CA ARG A 83 32.47 26.15 33.05
C ARG A 83 33.74 26.70 32.41
N PRO A 84 34.94 26.29 32.85
CA PRO A 84 36.02 25.94 31.90
C PRO A 84 36.96 24.84 32.46
N PRO A 85 38.10 24.51 31.84
CA PRO A 85 38.38 24.29 30.41
C PRO A 85 38.90 22.84 30.15
N LEU A 86 39.32 22.53 28.92
CA LEU A 86 40.02 21.28 28.56
C LEU A 86 41.55 21.40 28.76
N MET A 87 42.15 20.41 29.41
CA MET A 87 43.59 20.07 29.33
C MET A 87 43.77 18.55 29.51
N ARG A 88 44.93 18.01 29.09
CA ARG A 88 45.23 16.55 28.97
C ARG A 88 46.06 16.00 30.16
N ILE A 89 46.35 14.68 30.10
CA ILE A 89 47.44 13.88 30.74
C ILE A 89 46.92 12.88 31.82
N PRO A 90 47.30 11.59 31.80
CA PRO A 90 47.63 10.67 30.69
C PRO A 90 46.77 9.36 30.75
N LYS A 91 47.07 8.34 29.91
CA LYS A 91 46.45 7.00 30.02
C LYS A 91 47.22 6.08 30.99
N PRO A 92 46.55 5.36 31.91
CA PRO A 92 47.01 4.04 32.36
C PRO A 92 46.60 2.95 31.35
N ALA A 93 47.28 1.79 31.38
CA ALA A 93 47.02 0.67 30.46
C ALA A 93 45.94 -0.29 30.99
N SER A 94 45.24 -0.97 30.07
CA SER A 94 44.17 -1.94 30.39
C SER A 94 44.73 -3.26 30.95
N PRO A 95 44.15 -3.82 32.03
CA PRO A 95 44.35 -5.22 32.38
C PRO A 95 43.60 -6.11 31.38
N VAL A 96 44.29 -7.04 30.74
CA VAL A 96 43.66 -8.04 29.86
C VAL A 96 43.07 -9.16 30.72
N VAL A 97 41.74 -9.27 30.75
CA VAL A 97 41.05 -10.41 31.39
C VAL A 97 41.15 -11.62 30.45
N ALA A 98 42.18 -12.44 30.65
CA ALA A 98 42.37 -13.68 29.91
C ALA A 98 41.35 -14.74 30.38
N GLY A 99 40.39 -15.09 29.53
CA GLY A 99 39.45 -16.18 29.80
C GLY A 99 40.18 -17.53 29.88
N ALA A 100 40.03 -18.24 31.00
CA ALA A 100 40.65 -19.54 31.20
C ALA A 100 40.12 -20.59 30.20
N LYS A 101 41.02 -21.35 29.58
CA LYS A 101 40.67 -22.46 28.68
C LYS A 101 39.97 -23.58 29.46
N ARG A 102 38.85 -24.07 28.95
CA ARG A 102 38.34 -25.40 29.32
C ARG A 102 39.09 -26.47 28.50
N PRO A 103 39.30 -27.69 29.04
CA PRO A 103 39.82 -28.82 28.27
C PRO A 103 38.95 -29.16 27.05
N ARG A 104 39.53 -29.90 26.09
CA ARG A 104 38.89 -30.27 24.82
C ARG A 104 39.01 -31.78 24.60
N ASP A 105 38.18 -32.52 25.34
CA ASP A 105 37.96 -33.95 25.16
C ASP A 105 36.46 -34.25 25.32
N HIS A 106 36.02 -35.41 24.84
CA HIS A 106 34.62 -35.84 24.70
C HIS A 106 33.79 -35.04 23.66
N LEU A 107 34.04 -35.36 22.39
CA LEU A 107 33.07 -35.20 21.31
C LEU A 107 32.98 -36.54 20.55
N ASP A 108 32.19 -37.47 21.07
CA ASP A 108 31.73 -38.67 20.36
C ASP A 108 30.45 -39.21 21.03
N GLU A 109 29.33 -38.51 20.79
CA GLU A 109 28.00 -39.12 20.83
C GLU A 109 27.30 -38.84 19.49
N PRO A 110 26.64 -39.84 18.88
CA PRO A 110 25.99 -39.67 17.59
C PRO A 110 24.70 -38.87 17.75
N GLN A 111 24.75 -37.56 17.48
CA GLN A 111 23.54 -36.77 17.32
C GLN A 111 22.69 -37.32 16.17
N GLU A 112 21.39 -37.47 16.40
CA GLU A 112 20.42 -37.75 15.33
C GLU A 112 20.55 -36.72 14.19
N PRO A 113 20.26 -37.10 12.94
CA PRO A 113 20.47 -36.24 11.79
C PRO A 113 19.51 -35.03 11.82
N HIS A 114 19.98 -33.93 12.41
CA HIS A 114 19.34 -32.62 12.30
C HIS A 114 19.10 -32.33 10.82
N LEU A 115 17.83 -32.37 10.40
CA LEU A 115 17.43 -32.03 9.04
C LEU A 115 17.68 -30.54 8.79
N ARG A 116 18.93 -30.20 8.47
CA ARG A 116 19.28 -28.90 7.87
C ARG A 116 18.37 -28.74 6.67
N ARG A 117 17.43 -27.80 6.76
CA ARG A 117 16.54 -27.42 5.66
C ARG A 117 17.39 -26.78 4.58
N GLN A 118 17.94 -27.61 3.70
CA GLN A 118 18.78 -27.18 2.59
C GLN A 118 17.90 -26.38 1.63
N TRP A 119 17.99 -25.06 1.70
CA TRP A 119 17.37 -24.19 0.71
C TRP A 119 17.95 -24.51 -0.67
N PRO A 120 17.11 -24.59 -1.73
CA PRO A 120 17.62 -24.78 -3.08
C PRO A 120 18.60 -23.63 -3.41
N PRO A 121 19.78 -23.92 -3.99
CA PRO A 121 20.83 -22.92 -4.18
C PRO A 121 20.49 -21.86 -5.23
N ASN A 122 19.45 -22.10 -6.03
CA ASN A 122 19.04 -21.26 -7.15
C ASN A 122 17.75 -20.52 -6.77
N SER A 123 17.76 -19.19 -6.86
CA SER A 123 16.53 -18.39 -6.83
C SER A 123 15.68 -18.74 -8.07
N PRO A 124 14.33 -18.76 -7.98
CA PRO A 124 13.50 -19.07 -9.14
C PRO A 124 13.71 -18.01 -10.23
N VAL A 125 14.04 -18.46 -11.45
CA VAL A 125 14.40 -17.58 -12.56
C VAL A 125 13.14 -17.07 -13.23
N PHE A 126 12.80 -15.80 -13.03
CA PHE A 126 11.75 -15.16 -13.81
C PHE A 126 12.19 -15.04 -15.28
N LEU A 127 11.37 -15.56 -16.19
CA LEU A 127 11.72 -15.65 -17.62
C LEU A 127 11.72 -14.28 -18.29
N SER A 128 12.58 -14.10 -19.29
CA SER A 128 12.60 -12.91 -20.15
C SER A 128 11.22 -12.65 -20.77
N PRO A 129 10.79 -11.38 -20.88
CA PRO A 129 9.46 -11.06 -21.39
C PRO A 129 9.25 -11.61 -22.82
N PRO A 130 8.08 -12.23 -23.11
CA PRO A 130 7.80 -12.81 -24.41
C PRO A 130 7.81 -11.76 -25.54
N PRO A 131 8.15 -12.13 -26.79
CA PRO A 131 8.23 -11.20 -27.90
C PRO A 131 6.87 -10.52 -28.16
N PRO A 132 6.84 -9.20 -28.48
CA PRO A 132 5.60 -8.44 -28.63
C PRO A 132 4.61 -9.09 -29.59
N ASN A 133 3.38 -9.26 -29.12
CA ASN A 133 2.27 -9.80 -29.90
C ASN A 133 0.94 -9.13 -29.47
N PRO A 134 -0.16 -9.27 -30.25
CA PRO A 134 -1.40 -8.54 -29.99
C PRO A 134 -2.02 -8.78 -28.60
N HIS A 135 -1.81 -9.95 -27.99
CA HIS A 135 -2.30 -10.23 -26.64
C HIS A 135 -1.50 -9.48 -25.58
N ILE A 136 -0.17 -9.39 -25.73
CA ILE A 136 0.70 -8.62 -24.83
C ILE A 136 0.35 -7.13 -24.93
N VAL A 137 0.31 -6.57 -26.14
CA VAL A 137 -0.01 -5.14 -26.37
C VAL A 137 -1.40 -4.79 -25.82
N TYR A 138 -2.38 -5.68 -25.98
CA TYR A 138 -3.69 -5.52 -25.33
C TYR A 138 -3.57 -5.50 -23.80
N LEU A 139 -2.90 -6.48 -23.18
CA LEU A 139 -2.74 -6.56 -21.72
C LEU A 139 -1.98 -5.36 -21.14
N GLU A 140 -0.92 -4.89 -21.81
CA GLU A 140 -0.20 -3.66 -21.46
C GLU A 140 -1.11 -2.43 -21.51
N SER A 141 -1.97 -2.32 -22.53
CA SER A 141 -2.94 -1.22 -22.63
C SER A 141 -3.96 -1.17 -21.49
N LEU A 142 -4.14 -2.27 -20.73
CA LEU A 142 -5.05 -2.32 -19.59
C LEU A 142 -4.50 -1.55 -18.38
N LEU A 143 -3.19 -1.31 -18.31
CA LEU A 143 -2.51 -0.57 -17.25
C LEU A 143 -2.76 0.93 -17.29
N GLN A 144 -3.29 1.45 -18.40
CA GLN A 144 -3.51 2.88 -18.59
C GLN A 144 -4.45 3.44 -17.50
N PRO A 145 -4.00 4.41 -16.68
CA PRO A 145 -4.83 5.03 -15.67
C PRO A 145 -5.82 6.02 -16.31
N HIS A 146 -7.02 6.08 -15.75
CA HIS A 146 -8.09 7.02 -16.09
C HIS A 146 -8.53 7.72 -14.81
N CYS A 147 -8.86 9.01 -14.90
CA CYS A 147 -9.31 9.79 -13.76
C CYS A 147 -10.77 9.45 -13.42
N LEU A 148 -11.05 9.13 -12.16
CA LEU A 148 -12.39 8.94 -11.60
C LEU A 148 -12.68 10.06 -10.60
N LEU A 149 -13.65 10.92 -10.92
CA LEU A 149 -14.25 11.86 -10.00
C LEU A 149 -15.29 11.12 -9.14
N LEU A 150 -14.95 10.81 -7.89
CA LEU A 150 -15.86 10.16 -6.96
C LEU A 150 -16.51 11.19 -6.03
N THR A 151 -17.84 11.23 -6.00
CA THR A 151 -18.61 12.01 -5.03
C THR A 151 -19.35 11.10 -4.06
N LEU A 152 -19.04 11.23 -2.77
CA LEU A 152 -19.82 10.66 -1.68
C LEU A 152 -20.91 11.64 -1.22
N ARG A 153 -22.09 11.09 -0.90
CA ARG A 153 -23.23 11.81 -0.31
C ARG A 153 -23.55 11.22 1.06
N SER A 154 -23.11 11.87 2.13
CA SER A 154 -23.50 11.51 3.50
C SER A 154 -24.68 12.37 3.95
N ARG A 155 -25.43 11.89 4.95
CA ARG A 155 -26.55 12.63 5.57
C ARG A 155 -26.16 12.98 7.00
N LEU A 156 -26.20 14.27 7.31
CA LEU A 156 -25.94 14.78 8.65
C LEU A 156 -27.19 14.60 9.53
N GLY A 157 -27.00 14.65 10.85
CA GLY A 157 -28.05 14.40 11.84
C GLY A 157 -29.19 15.43 11.85
N ASP A 158 -29.00 16.58 11.20
CA ASP A 158 -30.01 17.61 10.96
C ASP A 158 -30.84 17.36 9.68
N GLY A 159 -30.53 16.28 8.93
CA GLY A 159 -31.16 15.93 7.65
C GLY A 159 -30.51 16.58 6.43
N SER A 160 -29.49 17.44 6.60
CA SER A 160 -28.75 18.03 5.48
C SER A 160 -27.82 17.03 4.79
N GLN A 161 -27.36 17.34 3.57
CA GLN A 161 -26.46 16.49 2.80
C GLN A 161 -25.04 17.05 2.80
N ALA A 162 -24.08 16.25 3.23
CA ALA A 162 -22.66 16.51 3.05
C ALA A 162 -22.18 15.88 1.73
N LEU A 163 -21.53 16.70 0.89
CA LEU A 163 -20.88 16.25 -0.34
C LEU A 163 -19.36 16.23 -0.12
N SER A 164 -18.74 15.08 -0.33
CA SER A 164 -17.29 14.93 -0.37
C SER A 164 -16.89 14.43 -1.75
N THR A 165 -16.02 15.16 -2.45
CA THR A 165 -15.62 14.86 -3.82
C THR A 165 -14.10 14.75 -3.91
N GLN A 166 -13.62 13.63 -4.47
CA GLN A 166 -12.20 13.31 -4.60
C GLN A 166 -11.88 12.74 -5.99
N TYR A 167 -10.64 12.90 -6.42
CA TYR A 167 -10.11 12.23 -7.61
C TYR A 167 -9.46 10.90 -7.22
N ARG A 168 -9.72 9.86 -8.01
CA ARG A 168 -9.02 8.57 -7.97
C ARG A 168 -8.49 8.20 -9.35
N SER A 169 -7.54 7.27 -9.39
CA SER A 169 -7.11 6.63 -10.63
C SER A 169 -7.77 5.26 -10.72
N VAL A 170 -8.30 4.91 -11.89
CA VAL A 170 -8.82 3.57 -12.22
C VAL A 170 -8.24 3.14 -13.55
N THR A 171 -7.75 1.90 -13.61
CA THR A 171 -7.14 1.26 -14.77
C THR A 171 -8.20 0.52 -15.60
N LYS A 172 -7.91 0.28 -16.88
CA LYS A 172 -8.77 -0.58 -17.72
C LYS A 172 -8.80 -2.03 -17.20
N ALA A 173 -7.77 -2.50 -16.49
CA ALA A 173 -7.78 -3.76 -15.75
C ALA A 173 -8.82 -3.74 -14.61
N GLY A 174 -8.81 -2.71 -13.75
CA GLY A 174 -9.80 -2.54 -12.69
C GLY A 174 -11.25 -2.46 -13.20
N LEU A 175 -11.46 -1.86 -14.39
CA LEU A 175 -12.76 -1.83 -15.07
C LEU A 175 -13.20 -3.21 -15.59
N LEU A 176 -12.31 -4.00 -16.19
CA LEU A 176 -12.62 -5.38 -16.59
C LEU A 176 -13.05 -6.22 -15.37
N LEU A 177 -12.37 -6.06 -14.24
CA LEU A 177 -12.70 -6.77 -13.01
C LEU A 177 -14.04 -6.29 -12.44
N GLY A 178 -14.32 -4.98 -12.47
CA GLY A 178 -15.63 -4.43 -12.11
C GLY A 178 -16.78 -4.95 -12.99
N GLU A 179 -16.55 -5.17 -14.29
CA GLU A 179 -17.51 -5.75 -15.23
C GLU A 179 -17.71 -7.26 -14.99
N ALA A 180 -16.61 -8.00 -14.73
CA ALA A 180 -16.65 -9.42 -14.40
C ALA A 180 -17.33 -9.71 -13.04
N ILE A 181 -17.20 -8.79 -12.07
CA ILE A 181 -17.90 -8.87 -10.78
C ILE A 181 -19.39 -8.60 -10.96
N GLN A 182 -19.75 -7.50 -11.65
CA GLN A 182 -21.16 -7.14 -11.92
C GLN A 182 -21.96 -8.23 -12.67
N SER A 183 -21.28 -9.12 -13.39
CA SER A 183 -21.90 -10.21 -14.16
C SER A 183 -21.92 -11.57 -13.45
N GLN A 184 -21.22 -11.74 -12.33
CA GLN A 184 -21.10 -13.03 -11.62
C GLN A 184 -21.45 -12.97 -10.12
N LEU A 185 -21.27 -11.83 -9.46
CA LEU A 185 -21.39 -11.69 -8.01
C LEU A 185 -22.34 -10.54 -7.63
N ASP A 186 -23.24 -10.78 -6.68
CA ASP A 186 -23.99 -9.72 -6.00
C ASP A 186 -23.10 -9.06 -4.94
N LEU A 187 -22.09 -8.30 -5.39
CA LEU A 187 -21.22 -7.51 -4.53
C LEU A 187 -21.55 -6.01 -4.64
N PRO A 188 -21.51 -5.26 -3.53
CA PRO A 188 -21.66 -3.82 -3.55
C PRO A 188 -20.39 -3.18 -4.13
N ILE A 189 -20.38 -2.91 -5.44
CA ILE A 189 -19.28 -2.22 -6.14
C ILE A 189 -19.80 -1.08 -7.02
N LEU A 190 -18.92 -0.10 -7.32
CA LEU A 190 -19.27 1.05 -8.14
C LEU A 190 -19.45 0.61 -9.60
N ARG A 191 -20.64 0.87 -10.15
CA ARG A 191 -20.95 0.61 -11.56
C ARG A 191 -20.28 1.65 -12.44
N LEU A 192 -19.15 1.27 -13.03
CA LEU A 192 -18.40 2.03 -14.04
C LEU A 192 -18.63 1.42 -15.44
N PRO A 193 -18.46 2.21 -16.53
CA PRO A 193 -18.58 1.69 -17.88
C PRO A 193 -17.49 0.66 -18.23
N ALA A 194 -17.84 -0.31 -19.07
CA ALA A 194 -16.91 -1.27 -19.67
C ALA A 194 -15.70 -0.56 -20.31
N PRO A 195 -14.48 -1.15 -20.27
CA PRO A 195 -13.24 -0.48 -20.73
C PRO A 195 -13.29 0.06 -22.16
N ALA A 196 -14.01 -0.63 -23.06
CA ALA A 196 -14.19 -0.24 -24.47
C ALA A 196 -15.13 0.97 -24.68
N LYS A 197 -15.81 1.44 -23.63
CA LYS A 197 -16.75 2.57 -23.64
C LYS A 197 -16.20 3.81 -22.92
N VAL A 198 -14.96 3.76 -22.41
CA VAL A 198 -14.34 4.86 -21.68
C VAL A 198 -13.82 5.91 -22.66
N ILE A 199 -14.34 7.14 -22.53
CA ILE A 199 -13.88 8.31 -23.29
C ILE A 199 -13.66 9.44 -22.29
N GLY A 200 -12.40 9.82 -22.07
CA GLY A 200 -12.04 10.85 -21.09
C GLY A 200 -12.11 10.39 -19.63
N GLY A 201 -12.56 11.28 -18.75
CA GLY A 201 -12.72 11.00 -17.33
C GLY A 201 -13.99 10.22 -17.00
N LEU A 202 -13.97 9.55 -15.85
CA LEU A 202 -15.11 8.84 -15.27
C LEU A 202 -15.69 9.65 -14.10
N GLU A 203 -16.99 9.54 -13.87
CA GLU A 203 -17.65 10.07 -12.69
C GLU A 203 -18.44 8.96 -11.96
N GLY A 204 -18.48 9.04 -10.63
CA GLY A 204 -19.22 8.09 -9.80
C GLY A 204 -19.80 8.75 -8.56
N THR A 205 -21.06 8.46 -8.25
CA THR A 205 -21.73 8.95 -7.03
C THR A 205 -22.15 7.76 -6.16
N ILE A 206 -21.87 7.83 -4.86
CA ILE A 206 -22.28 6.82 -3.86
C ILE A 206 -22.91 7.53 -2.66
N GLU A 207 -23.99 6.98 -2.11
CA GLU A 207 -24.56 7.48 -0.85
C GLU A 207 -23.94 6.73 0.34
N GLY A 208 -23.27 7.47 1.23
CA GLY A 208 -22.48 6.93 2.35
C GLY A 208 -21.24 7.78 2.63
N GLU A 209 -20.38 7.26 3.49
CA GLU A 209 -19.07 7.82 3.89
C GLU A 209 -17.99 6.73 3.88
N PHE A 210 -16.70 7.07 3.90
CA PHE A 210 -15.67 6.04 3.97
C PHE A 210 -15.66 5.38 5.34
N LEU A 211 -15.38 4.08 5.36
CA LEU A 211 -15.12 3.38 6.61
C LEU A 211 -13.91 3.99 7.32
N GLU A 212 -12.89 4.46 6.58
CA GLU A 212 -11.72 5.17 7.11
C GLU A 212 -12.10 6.40 7.95
N ASP A 213 -13.01 7.24 7.44
CA ASP A 213 -13.39 8.52 8.05
C ASP A 213 -14.08 8.33 9.42
N ILE A 214 -14.74 7.18 9.62
CA ILE A 214 -15.50 6.87 10.84
C ILE A 214 -14.84 5.82 11.75
N TRP A 215 -13.89 5.02 11.25
CA TRP A 215 -13.44 3.78 11.91
C TRP A 215 -12.94 4.02 13.34
N TYR A 216 -12.08 5.01 13.57
CA TYR A 216 -11.62 5.41 14.91
C TYR A 216 -12.77 5.62 15.92
N ASN A 217 -13.89 6.19 15.48
CA ASN A 217 -15.05 6.51 16.32
C ASN A 217 -16.04 5.34 16.50
N LEU A 218 -15.84 4.20 15.82
CA LEU A 218 -16.73 3.05 15.93
C LEU A 218 -16.50 2.26 17.22
N THR A 219 -17.60 1.79 17.83
CA THR A 219 -17.51 0.81 18.92
C THR A 219 -16.92 -0.52 18.44
N PRO A 220 -16.26 -1.31 19.31
CA PRO A 220 -15.73 -2.62 18.93
C PRO A 220 -16.78 -3.56 18.32
N GLN A 221 -18.03 -3.47 18.77
CA GLN A 221 -19.17 -4.24 18.23
C GLN A 221 -19.53 -3.80 16.80
N ALA A 222 -19.42 -2.52 16.48
CA ALA A 222 -19.62 -2.01 15.12
C ALA A 222 -18.45 -2.40 14.19
N LYS A 223 -17.20 -2.29 14.66
CA LYS A 223 -16.00 -2.78 13.93
C LYS A 223 -16.11 -4.28 13.63
N TYR A 224 -16.50 -5.08 14.62
CA TYR A 224 -16.77 -6.51 14.47
C TYR A 224 -17.89 -6.82 13.47
N SER A 225 -18.96 -6.01 13.44
CA SER A 225 -20.04 -6.14 12.44
C SER A 225 -19.52 -5.95 11.02
N TYR A 226 -18.71 -4.91 10.77
CA TYR A 226 -18.09 -4.68 9.46
C TYR A 226 -17.09 -5.79 9.10
N ALA A 227 -16.26 -6.25 10.05
CA ALA A 227 -15.36 -7.38 9.84
C ALA A 227 -16.10 -8.65 9.37
N ARG A 228 -17.26 -8.95 9.96
CA ARG A 228 -18.11 -10.07 9.52
C ARG A 228 -18.76 -9.86 8.14
N GLN A 229 -19.10 -8.61 7.77
CA GLN A 229 -19.57 -8.29 6.42
C GLN A 229 -18.45 -8.52 5.38
N LEU A 230 -17.23 -8.10 5.68
CA LEU A 230 -16.04 -8.33 4.84
C LEU A 230 -15.73 -9.82 4.69
N ARG A 231 -15.86 -10.62 5.76
CA ARG A 231 -15.74 -12.09 5.69
C ARG A 231 -16.75 -12.73 4.74
N HIS A 232 -17.99 -12.22 4.71
CA HIS A 232 -19.00 -12.70 3.76
C HIS A 232 -18.64 -12.32 2.31
N VAL A 233 -18.19 -11.09 2.07
CA VAL A 233 -17.71 -10.62 0.76
C VAL A 233 -16.53 -11.47 0.27
N LEU A 234 -15.48 -11.64 1.08
CA LEU A 234 -14.30 -12.42 0.73
C LEU A 234 -14.63 -13.89 0.46
N ASN A 235 -15.54 -14.49 1.24
CA ASN A 235 -15.98 -15.85 0.97
C ASN A 235 -16.77 -15.96 -0.34
N SER A 236 -17.63 -14.97 -0.66
CA SER A 236 -18.32 -14.93 -1.95
C SER A 236 -17.32 -14.82 -3.11
N MET A 237 -16.33 -13.93 -3.02
CA MET A 237 -15.24 -13.81 -4.00
C MET A 237 -14.45 -15.13 -4.16
N ARG A 238 -14.04 -15.76 -3.05
CA ARG A 238 -13.19 -16.96 -3.03
C ARG A 238 -13.89 -18.25 -3.50
N LEU A 239 -15.22 -18.26 -3.57
CA LEU A 239 -16.03 -19.45 -3.90
C LEU A 239 -16.83 -19.30 -5.20
N ASN A 240 -17.39 -18.12 -5.48
CA ASN A 240 -18.37 -17.93 -6.55
C ASN A 240 -17.79 -17.30 -7.83
N MET A 241 -16.56 -16.75 -7.79
CA MET A 241 -15.99 -16.02 -8.92
C MET A 241 -15.23 -16.92 -9.90
N ALA A 242 -15.86 -17.26 -11.03
CA ALA A 242 -15.19 -17.96 -12.12
C ALA A 242 -14.43 -17.00 -13.05
N GLN A 243 -13.46 -17.55 -13.80
CA GLN A 243 -12.69 -16.78 -14.78
C GLN A 243 -13.46 -16.57 -16.07
N THR A 244 -13.72 -15.31 -16.40
CA THR A 244 -14.26 -14.86 -17.69
C THR A 244 -13.22 -15.03 -18.81
N ARG A 245 -13.01 -16.27 -19.26
CA ARG A 245 -12.20 -16.55 -20.45
C ARG A 245 -12.97 -16.14 -21.70
N SER A 246 -12.42 -15.18 -22.46
CA SER A 246 -12.91 -14.89 -23.81
C SER A 246 -12.38 -15.95 -24.79
N THR A 247 -13.25 -16.40 -25.70
CA THR A 247 -13.07 -17.51 -26.67
C THR A 247 -13.12 -18.94 -26.10
N ALA A 248 -13.68 -19.86 -26.90
CA ALA A 248 -14.00 -21.22 -26.49
C ALA A 248 -12.89 -22.22 -26.85
N THR A 249 -12.06 -22.61 -25.88
CA THR A 249 -11.20 -23.81 -25.97
C THR A 249 -11.29 -24.63 -24.67
N PRO A 250 -11.69 -25.92 -24.72
CA PRO A 250 -11.96 -26.71 -23.52
C PRO A 250 -10.69 -27.39 -22.97
N GLN A 251 -9.75 -26.60 -22.43
CA GLN A 251 -8.57 -27.14 -21.74
C GLN A 251 -8.18 -26.37 -20.47
N ALA A 252 -7.46 -27.07 -19.58
CA ALA A 252 -7.07 -26.69 -18.22
C ALA A 252 -8.26 -26.39 -17.26
N LYS A 253 -8.56 -27.33 -16.35
CA LYS A 253 -9.51 -27.19 -15.22
C LYS A 253 -8.95 -26.32 -14.06
N GLY A 254 -8.19 -25.27 -14.36
CA GLY A 254 -7.54 -24.42 -13.37
C GLY A 254 -7.78 -22.93 -13.63
N ASN A 255 -7.75 -22.14 -12.56
CA ASN A 255 -7.68 -20.68 -12.64
C ASN A 255 -6.25 -20.28 -13.04
N MET A 256 -6.12 -19.50 -14.12
CA MET A 256 -4.85 -18.90 -14.54
C MET A 256 -4.51 -17.72 -13.62
N LEU A 257 -3.26 -17.60 -13.16
CA LEU A 257 -2.88 -16.55 -12.22
C LEU A 257 -2.74 -15.19 -12.93
N GLY A 258 -3.32 -14.12 -12.36
CA GLY A 258 -3.15 -12.73 -12.79
C GLY A 258 -4.43 -11.89 -12.75
N SER A 259 -4.29 -10.60 -13.06
CA SER A 259 -5.35 -9.58 -13.05
C SER A 259 -6.15 -9.51 -14.36
N ALA A 260 -5.56 -9.90 -15.50
CA ALA A 260 -6.24 -9.92 -16.79
C ALA A 260 -5.65 -11.01 -17.70
N PHE A 261 -6.41 -11.43 -18.73
CA PHE A 261 -6.08 -12.57 -19.59
C PHE A 261 -6.31 -12.27 -21.07
N ALA A 262 -5.41 -12.73 -21.94
CA ALA A 262 -5.56 -12.64 -23.39
C ALA A 262 -4.85 -13.82 -24.08
N GLY A 263 -5.62 -14.69 -24.74
CA GLY A 263 -5.10 -15.94 -25.27
C GLY A 263 -4.46 -16.79 -24.16
N PRO A 264 -3.22 -17.29 -24.33
CA PRO A 264 -2.50 -18.01 -23.28
C PRO A 264 -1.82 -17.08 -22.24
N PHE A 265 -1.83 -15.77 -22.44
CA PHE A 265 -1.10 -14.81 -21.60
C PHE A 265 -1.95 -14.25 -20.47
N SER A 266 -1.30 -13.94 -19.35
CA SER A 266 -1.87 -13.17 -18.25
C SER A 266 -0.98 -12.02 -17.81
N LEU A 267 -1.62 -10.95 -17.37
CA LEU A 267 -1.02 -9.79 -16.72
C LEU A 267 -0.96 -10.01 -15.21
N MET A 268 0.24 -10.17 -14.65
CA MET A 268 0.49 -10.19 -13.21
C MET A 268 0.82 -8.78 -12.70
N LEU A 269 0.35 -8.44 -11.50
CA LEU A 269 0.55 -7.14 -10.86
C LEU A 269 0.98 -7.29 -9.40
N ASP A 270 1.99 -6.51 -9.01
CA ASP A 270 2.23 -6.16 -7.61
C ASP A 270 2.30 -4.62 -7.51
N GLN A 271 1.17 -4.02 -7.12
CA GLN A 271 1.08 -2.58 -6.94
C GLN A 271 1.21 -2.19 -5.47
N HIS A 272 2.00 -1.14 -5.28
CA HIS A 272 2.30 -0.47 -4.02
C HIS A 272 1.82 0.99 -4.08
N ALA A 273 1.97 1.74 -2.99
CA ALA A 273 1.52 3.14 -2.91
C ALA A 273 2.18 4.06 -3.97
N HIS A 274 3.45 3.80 -4.33
CA HIS A 274 4.26 4.68 -5.17
C HIS A 274 4.87 4.02 -6.42
N GLN A 275 4.78 2.69 -6.53
CA GLN A 275 5.34 1.89 -7.62
C GLN A 275 4.36 0.78 -8.03
N THR A 276 4.34 0.43 -9.31
CA THR A 276 3.61 -0.74 -9.84
C THR A 276 4.60 -1.64 -10.56
N TYR A 277 4.81 -2.85 -10.03
CA TYR A 277 5.47 -3.92 -10.78
C TYR A 277 4.41 -4.68 -11.58
N TRP A 278 4.73 -5.04 -12.81
CA TRP A 278 3.85 -5.79 -13.69
C TRP A 278 4.66 -6.66 -14.65
N ALA A 279 4.06 -7.76 -15.11
CA ALA A 279 4.62 -8.59 -16.16
C ALA A 279 3.51 -9.32 -16.93
N VAL A 280 3.75 -9.61 -18.21
CA VAL A 280 2.87 -10.46 -19.02
C VAL A 280 3.55 -11.81 -19.24
N HIS A 281 2.95 -12.89 -18.74
CA HIS A 281 3.50 -14.24 -18.80
C HIS A 281 2.49 -15.25 -19.39
N PRO A 282 2.92 -16.25 -20.18
CA PRO A 282 2.04 -17.35 -20.56
C PRO A 282 1.71 -18.22 -19.33
N LYS A 283 0.41 -18.44 -19.07
CA LYS A 283 -0.14 -19.39 -18.06
C LYS A 283 0.64 -19.49 -16.72
N PRO A 284 0.94 -18.37 -16.02
CA PRO A 284 1.81 -18.39 -14.85
C PRO A 284 1.21 -19.21 -13.68
N THR A 285 2.12 -19.83 -12.94
CA THR A 285 1.91 -20.60 -11.71
C THR A 285 2.17 -19.77 -10.46
N CYS A 286 1.79 -20.30 -9.28
CA CYS A 286 2.10 -19.71 -7.99
C CYS A 286 3.61 -19.53 -7.76
N GLU A 287 4.44 -20.44 -8.28
CA GLU A 287 5.91 -20.36 -8.19
C GLU A 287 6.48 -19.26 -9.09
N GLU A 288 6.00 -19.14 -10.34
CA GLU A 288 6.41 -18.05 -11.24
C GLU A 288 5.94 -16.66 -10.76
N PHE A 289 4.84 -16.59 -10.01
CA PHE A 289 4.41 -15.35 -9.34
C PHE A 289 5.35 -14.98 -8.18
N VAL A 290 5.80 -15.93 -7.37
CA VAL A 290 6.83 -15.69 -6.34
C VAL A 290 8.16 -15.31 -7.00
N ALA A 291 8.50 -15.91 -8.15
CA ALA A 291 9.66 -15.51 -8.95
C ALA A 291 9.54 -14.04 -9.41
N PHE A 292 8.39 -13.63 -9.97
CA PHE A 292 8.08 -12.25 -10.34
C PHE A 292 8.25 -11.26 -9.16
N LEU A 293 7.74 -11.61 -7.98
CA LEU A 293 7.90 -10.77 -6.78
C LEU A 293 9.38 -10.65 -6.36
N THR A 294 10.14 -11.75 -6.31
CA THR A 294 11.56 -11.71 -5.93
C THR A 294 12.47 -11.10 -7.01
N TRP A 295 12.06 -11.15 -8.28
CA TRP A 295 12.74 -10.49 -9.40
C TRP A 295 12.67 -8.96 -9.31
N SER A 296 11.62 -8.41 -8.68
CA SER A 296 11.47 -6.96 -8.47
C SER A 296 12.32 -6.37 -7.32
N PHE A 297 13.24 -7.15 -6.75
CA PHE A 297 14.16 -6.70 -5.70
C PHE A 297 15.20 -5.69 -6.21
N VAL A 298 15.62 -4.78 -5.34
CA VAL A 298 16.73 -3.86 -5.64
C VAL A 298 18.05 -4.63 -5.78
N ALA A 299 18.91 -4.22 -6.71
CA ALA A 299 20.09 -4.97 -7.13
C ALA A 299 21.18 -5.19 -6.06
N SER A 300 21.04 -4.59 -4.87
CA SER A 300 21.90 -4.83 -3.71
C SER A 300 21.46 -6.01 -2.83
N VAL A 301 20.28 -6.60 -3.06
CA VAL A 301 19.79 -7.74 -2.27
C VAL A 301 20.51 -9.03 -2.71
N PRO A 302 21.18 -9.77 -1.81
CA PRO A 302 21.87 -11.01 -2.17
C PRO A 302 20.91 -12.10 -2.65
N ALA A 303 21.32 -12.88 -3.66
CA ALA A 303 20.52 -13.98 -4.21
C ALA A 303 20.12 -15.04 -3.16
N SER A 304 20.92 -15.22 -2.10
CA SER A 304 20.59 -16.08 -0.96
C SER A 304 19.40 -15.58 -0.14
N VAL A 305 19.17 -14.26 -0.07
CA VAL A 305 17.99 -13.66 0.55
C VAL A 305 16.76 -13.89 -0.32
N ALA A 306 16.89 -13.69 -1.64
CA ALA A 306 15.81 -13.98 -2.60
C ALA A 306 15.38 -15.45 -2.57
N ALA A 307 16.33 -16.40 -2.60
CA ALA A 307 16.04 -17.82 -2.49
C ALA A 307 15.44 -18.21 -1.12
N ALA A 308 15.96 -17.66 -0.01
CA ALA A 308 15.42 -17.92 1.33
C ALA A 308 13.98 -17.41 1.47
N VAL A 309 13.67 -16.21 0.96
CA VAL A 309 12.31 -15.64 0.94
C VAL A 309 11.38 -16.43 0.03
N ALA A 310 11.80 -16.75 -1.21
CA ALA A 310 11.01 -17.56 -2.15
C ALA A 310 10.63 -18.93 -1.55
N SER A 311 11.57 -19.59 -0.87
CA SER A 311 11.37 -20.92 -0.26
C SER A 311 10.38 -20.97 0.91
N GLN A 312 9.83 -19.83 1.35
CA GLN A 312 8.76 -19.78 2.35
C GLN A 312 7.36 -19.97 1.74
N PHE A 313 7.20 -19.72 0.44
CA PHE A 313 5.94 -19.89 -0.27
C PHE A 313 5.85 -21.29 -0.86
N ARG A 314 4.67 -21.91 -0.81
CA ARG A 314 4.44 -23.22 -1.44
C ARG A 314 4.09 -23.06 -2.92
N SER A 315 4.42 -24.05 -3.74
CA SER A 315 4.01 -24.06 -5.16
C SER A 315 2.57 -24.54 -5.37
N ASP A 316 1.96 -25.21 -4.39
CA ASP A 316 0.64 -25.88 -4.49
C ASP A 316 -0.56 -25.06 -3.97
N HIS A 317 -0.38 -23.77 -3.67
CA HIS A 317 -1.49 -22.89 -3.25
C HIS A 317 -2.59 -22.78 -4.31
N ALA A 318 -3.86 -22.77 -3.88
CA ALA A 318 -4.97 -22.57 -4.80
C ALA A 318 -5.06 -21.10 -5.27
N VAL A 319 -5.36 -20.91 -6.56
CA VAL A 319 -5.57 -19.59 -7.18
C VAL A 319 -7.02 -19.14 -6.99
N ARG A 320 -7.22 -18.05 -6.25
CA ARG A 320 -8.54 -17.50 -5.84
C ARG A 320 -8.71 -16.08 -6.36
N PHE A 321 -9.95 -15.60 -6.43
CA PHE A 321 -10.20 -14.19 -6.68
C PHE A 321 -9.90 -13.33 -5.45
N THR A 322 -9.23 -12.20 -5.67
CA THR A 322 -8.71 -11.27 -4.65
C THR A 322 -8.93 -9.82 -5.07
N HIS A 323 -9.02 -8.91 -4.09
CA HIS A 323 -9.13 -7.46 -4.25
C HIS A 323 -7.74 -6.77 -4.25
N GLY A 324 -6.78 -7.25 -3.47
CA GLY A 324 -5.39 -6.77 -3.46
C GLY A 324 -5.14 -5.42 -2.77
N GLU A 325 -6.18 -4.68 -2.38
CA GLU A 325 -6.10 -3.48 -1.50
C GLU A 325 -7.35 -3.33 -0.60
N LEU A 326 -7.77 -4.38 0.11
CA LEU A 326 -8.94 -4.29 0.99
C LEU A 326 -8.61 -3.50 2.28
N SER A 327 -8.98 -2.21 2.28
CA SER A 327 -8.77 -1.25 3.38
C SER A 327 -9.98 -0.35 3.59
N PRO A 328 -10.11 0.37 4.73
CA PRO A 328 -11.24 1.25 4.99
C PRO A 328 -11.34 2.41 3.97
N LYS A 329 -10.23 2.86 3.39
CA LYS A 329 -10.16 3.82 2.27
C LYS A 329 -10.86 3.34 1.00
N ASN A 330 -11.09 2.04 0.89
CA ASN A 330 -11.68 1.37 -0.26
C ASN A 330 -13.09 0.82 0.04
N ILE A 331 -13.64 1.10 1.22
CA ILE A 331 -14.95 0.63 1.67
C ILE A 331 -15.83 1.86 1.97
N VAL A 332 -16.97 1.98 1.29
CA VAL A 332 -18.01 2.98 1.59
C VAL A 332 -19.13 2.32 2.37
N VAL A 333 -19.56 2.96 3.46
CA VAL A 333 -20.59 2.46 4.37
C VAL A 333 -21.76 3.42 4.51
N ARG A 334 -22.92 2.87 4.84
CA ARG A 334 -24.16 3.61 5.11
C ARG A 334 -25.04 2.77 6.04
N ASN A 335 -25.64 3.38 7.06
CA ASN A 335 -26.59 2.72 7.98
C ASN A 335 -26.07 1.37 8.53
N SER A 336 -24.81 1.34 8.98
CA SER A 336 -24.11 0.15 9.49
C SER A 336 -23.90 -1.00 8.48
N LYS A 337 -24.08 -0.76 7.18
CA LYS A 337 -23.80 -1.71 6.09
C LYS A 337 -22.72 -1.20 5.15
N ILE A 338 -21.94 -2.13 4.58
CA ILE A 338 -21.11 -1.87 3.41
C ILE A 338 -22.02 -1.68 2.19
N VAL A 339 -21.83 -0.56 1.48
CA VAL A 339 -22.62 -0.18 0.29
C VAL A 339 -21.78 0.02 -0.97
N CYS A 340 -20.45 0.11 -0.85
CA CYS A 340 -19.55 0.02 -2.00
C CYS A 340 -18.14 -0.44 -1.61
N ILE A 341 -17.49 -1.19 -2.50
CA ILE A 341 -16.07 -1.55 -2.47
C ILE A 341 -15.40 -1.05 -3.75
N LEU A 342 -14.30 -0.32 -3.58
CA LEU A 342 -13.54 0.42 -4.60
C LEU A 342 -12.08 -0.04 -4.61
N GLY A 343 -11.34 0.23 -5.70
CA GLY A 343 -9.89 -0.06 -5.75
C GLY A 343 -9.54 -1.41 -6.37
N TRP A 344 -10.42 -1.96 -7.23
CA TRP A 344 -10.26 -3.21 -7.96
C TRP A 344 -9.04 -3.28 -8.91
N ASP A 345 -8.27 -2.21 -9.04
CA ASP A 345 -7.03 -2.10 -9.82
C ASP A 345 -5.92 -3.08 -9.40
N ARG A 346 -5.94 -3.54 -8.13
CA ARG A 346 -5.05 -4.60 -7.62
C ARG A 346 -5.70 -5.97 -7.58
N GLY A 347 -6.94 -6.07 -8.05
CA GLY A 347 -7.70 -7.31 -8.05
C GLY A 347 -7.19 -8.29 -9.08
N GLY A 348 -7.69 -9.52 -9.02
CA GLY A 348 -7.32 -10.59 -9.94
C GLY A 348 -7.42 -11.97 -9.31
N TRP A 349 -6.91 -12.97 -10.02
CA TRP A 349 -6.81 -14.34 -9.56
C TRP A 349 -5.38 -14.62 -9.10
N TYR A 350 -5.16 -14.63 -7.79
CA TYR A 350 -3.84 -14.76 -7.17
C TYR A 350 -3.82 -15.92 -6.17
N PRO A 351 -2.64 -16.34 -5.65
CA PRO A 351 -2.57 -17.39 -4.64
C PRO A 351 -3.40 -17.02 -3.40
N GLU A 352 -3.99 -18.01 -2.72
CA GLU A 352 -4.94 -17.76 -1.63
C GLU A 352 -4.41 -16.98 -0.40
N TRP A 353 -3.08 -16.86 -0.26
CA TRP A 353 -2.43 -15.99 0.71
C TRP A 353 -2.37 -14.51 0.29
N TRP A 354 -2.55 -14.17 -0.99
CA TRP A 354 -2.31 -12.82 -1.52
C TRP A 354 -3.16 -11.75 -0.84
N GLU A 355 -4.47 -11.98 -0.72
CA GLU A 355 -5.36 -11.05 -0.02
C GLU A 355 -5.00 -10.90 1.46
N TYR A 356 -4.54 -11.98 2.10
CA TYR A 356 -4.15 -11.95 3.51
C TYR A 356 -2.90 -11.10 3.72
N VAL A 357 -1.87 -11.21 2.86
CA VAL A 357 -0.64 -10.42 3.03
C VAL A 357 -0.83 -8.96 2.61
N LYS A 358 -1.55 -8.69 1.51
CA LYS A 358 -1.80 -7.32 1.04
C LYS A 358 -2.76 -6.54 1.95
N PHE A 359 -3.58 -7.22 2.76
CA PHE A 359 -4.38 -6.58 3.82
C PHE A 359 -3.52 -5.85 4.86
N PHE A 360 -2.36 -6.39 5.24
CA PHE A 360 -1.43 -5.73 6.18
C PHE A 360 -0.57 -4.63 5.52
N GLU A 361 -0.40 -4.66 4.19
CA GLU A 361 0.20 -3.54 3.43
C GLU A 361 -0.74 -2.36 3.21
N ALA A 362 -2.06 -2.56 3.37
CA ALA A 362 -3.07 -1.59 2.94
C ALA A 362 -3.24 -0.44 3.96
N ARG A 363 -2.20 0.41 4.04
CA ARG A 363 -1.97 1.47 5.03
C ARG A 363 -3.23 2.29 5.39
N THR A 364 -3.77 2.03 6.58
CA THR A 364 -4.76 2.88 7.26
C THR A 364 -4.13 4.16 7.83
N GLY A 365 -4.95 5.11 8.31
CA GLY A 365 -4.50 6.28 9.06
C GLY A 365 -3.95 5.94 10.45
N PRO A 366 -3.14 6.82 11.09
CA PRO A 366 -2.58 6.58 12.43
C PRO A 366 -3.61 6.30 13.52
N GLU A 367 -4.82 6.83 13.38
CA GLU A 367 -5.99 6.59 14.23
C GLU A 367 -6.65 5.22 13.97
N ASN A 368 -6.46 4.63 12.79
CA ASN A 368 -7.12 3.42 12.32
C ASN A 368 -6.19 2.18 12.34
N GLN A 369 -5.20 2.13 13.24
CA GLN A 369 -4.25 1.01 13.32
C GLN A 369 -4.89 -0.28 13.89
N ASP A 370 -5.95 -0.19 14.71
CA ASP A 370 -6.66 -1.38 15.22
C ASP A 370 -7.43 -2.14 14.12
N TRP A 371 -7.49 -1.61 12.89
CA TRP A 371 -8.00 -2.32 11.71
C TRP A 371 -7.40 -3.72 11.54
N TYR A 372 -6.08 -3.85 11.73
CA TYR A 372 -5.37 -5.10 11.46
C TYR A 372 -5.72 -6.21 12.47
N ASP A 373 -6.15 -5.86 13.69
CA ASP A 373 -6.56 -6.82 14.72
C ASP A 373 -7.81 -7.63 14.30
N TYR A 374 -8.67 -7.04 13.46
CA TYR A 374 -9.87 -7.69 12.92
C TYR A 374 -9.57 -8.68 11.79
N ALA A 375 -8.31 -8.88 11.38
CA ALA A 375 -7.93 -9.88 10.38
C ALA A 375 -8.47 -11.28 10.72
N THR A 376 -8.45 -11.68 12.00
CA THR A 376 -8.98 -12.97 12.47
C THR A 376 -10.50 -13.10 12.36
N HIS A 377 -11.21 -11.99 12.18
CA HIS A 377 -12.65 -11.93 12.00
C HIS A 377 -13.06 -11.75 10.53
N ILE A 378 -12.18 -11.17 9.71
CA ILE A 378 -12.33 -10.99 8.26
C ILE A 378 -11.96 -12.26 7.49
N PHE A 379 -10.83 -12.88 7.79
CA PHE A 379 -10.33 -14.06 7.09
C PHE A 379 -10.79 -15.37 7.73
N VAL A 380 -10.92 -16.43 6.92
CA VAL A 380 -11.15 -17.80 7.39
C VAL A 380 -9.79 -18.47 7.67
N ASP A 381 -8.88 -18.34 6.71
CA ASP A 381 -7.55 -18.94 6.71
C ASP A 381 -6.48 -17.85 6.95
N THR A 382 -5.41 -18.17 7.66
CA THR A 382 -4.30 -17.22 7.93
C THR A 382 -2.98 -17.76 7.44
N PHE A 383 -2.16 -16.90 6.84
CA PHE A 383 -0.95 -17.26 6.09
C PHE A 383 0.26 -16.55 6.70
N GLN A 384 0.64 -16.99 7.91
CA GLN A 384 1.64 -16.30 8.74
C GLN A 384 3.06 -16.40 8.16
N THR A 385 3.40 -17.54 7.55
CA THR A 385 4.70 -17.78 6.90
C THR A 385 4.85 -16.90 5.66
N GLU A 386 3.81 -16.86 4.84
CA GLU A 386 3.71 -16.07 3.62
C GLU A 386 3.65 -14.57 3.94
N LEU A 387 3.00 -14.16 5.04
CA LEU A 387 3.02 -12.78 5.55
C LEU A 387 4.43 -12.36 5.97
N ALA A 388 5.12 -13.17 6.77
CA ALA A 388 6.50 -12.88 7.19
C ALA A 388 7.47 -12.83 5.99
N ALA A 389 7.28 -13.71 5.01
CA ALA A 389 8.06 -13.72 3.77
C ALA A 389 7.74 -12.52 2.86
N TYR A 390 6.48 -12.13 2.72
CA TYR A 390 6.07 -10.97 1.94
C TYR A 390 6.53 -9.64 2.58
N GLN A 391 6.57 -9.56 3.92
CA GLN A 391 7.25 -8.47 4.63
C GLN A 391 8.76 -8.40 4.31
N GLY A 392 9.39 -9.53 3.96
CA GLY A 392 10.72 -9.57 3.36
C GLY A 392 10.73 -8.98 1.93
N ILE A 393 9.80 -9.43 1.08
CA ILE A 393 9.63 -8.95 -0.31
C ILE A 393 9.49 -7.42 -0.36
N ALA A 394 8.53 -6.85 0.38
CA ALA A 394 8.26 -5.41 0.38
C ALA A 394 9.48 -4.57 0.81
N ARG A 395 10.29 -5.07 1.75
CA ARG A 395 11.55 -4.42 2.18
C ARG A 395 12.65 -4.53 1.13
N CYS A 396 12.69 -5.61 0.37
CA CYS A 396 13.65 -5.84 -0.71
C CYS A 396 13.27 -5.12 -2.02
N GLN A 397 12.01 -4.74 -2.21
CA GLN A 397 11.51 -3.87 -3.29
C GLN A 397 11.75 -2.37 -3.01
N SER A 398 11.86 -1.98 -1.74
CA SER A 398 11.84 -0.57 -1.31
C SER A 398 13.21 0.14 -1.38
N SER A 399 13.33 1.12 -2.29
CA SER A 399 14.37 2.17 -2.29
C SER A 399 13.79 3.53 -2.69
#